data_AF-A0A1W2A5H4-F1
#
_entry.id   AF-A0A1W2A5H4-F1
#
_cell.length_a   1.000
_cell.length_b   1.000
_cell.length_c   1.000
_cell.angle_alpha   90.00
_cell.angle_beta   90.00
_cell.angle_gamma   90.00
#
_symmetry.space_group_name_H-M   'P 1'
#
loop_
_entity.id
_entity.type
_entity.pdbx_description
1 polymer ?
#
loop_
_entity_poly.entity_id
_entity_poly.type
_entity_poly.pdbx_seq_one_letter_code
_entity_poly.pdbx_strand_id
1 'polypeptide(L)'
;MNDKDRAGIEMWVKQRKDNIELGTVLLGTPEDAVLEKFCGSLMETAPFITVKSLENKGKLLPEIQVMENVSFSALPLEKLLPPFLESLDLAGGSPAVMEQGVKALLSNIDMPVDLKLYVASQCPHCPGVIRSMVHLAAASKQVHLHVIDGTWFDKAAADDGVLSAPCLILDNDFRWTGDVSMKEVVEMMIRRDPATLTTASLRRVLEEGNAAWIFEKMKAANVIFPGFIGLLIHEIWSVRLGAMVVVEELAQDVPDLALQLVPLILPGFEGADVTVKGDILYALGEVGDLSVADTIARMMATFEDEALVEAAEDALAAIKERA
;
A
#
# COMPACT_ATOMS: atom_id res chain seq x y z
N MET A 1 2.09 28.03 -10.59
CA MET A 1 2.93 27.69 -11.75
C MET A 1 3.58 28.96 -12.25
N ASN A 2 4.91 29.01 -12.36
CA ASN A 2 5.62 30.16 -12.92
C ASN A 2 5.70 30.05 -14.45
N ASP A 3 6.18 31.11 -15.12
CA ASP A 3 6.26 31.16 -16.60
C ASP A 3 7.19 30.10 -17.19
N LYS A 4 8.26 29.74 -16.47
CA LYS A 4 9.23 28.73 -16.92
C LYS A 4 8.61 27.33 -16.91
N ASP A 5 7.85 27.00 -15.86
CA ASP A 5 7.13 25.75 -15.75
C ASP A 5 6.05 25.63 -16.83
N ARG A 6 5.29 26.72 -17.05
CA ARG A 6 4.28 26.79 -18.11
C ARG A 6 4.92 26.55 -19.49
N ALA A 7 6.01 27.25 -19.80
CA ALA A 7 6.74 27.03 -21.05
C ALA A 7 7.28 25.60 -21.19
N GLY A 8 7.74 24.99 -20.09
CA GLY A 8 8.16 23.59 -20.05
C GLY A 8 7.03 22.62 -20.42
N ILE A 9 5.84 22.81 -19.84
CA ILE A 9 4.65 22.01 -20.17
C ILE A 9 4.23 22.24 -21.62
N GLU A 10 4.19 23.48 -22.10
CA GLU A 10 3.84 23.80 -23.50
C GLU A 10 4.79 23.15 -24.50
N MET A 11 6.09 23.05 -24.18
CA MET A 11 7.06 22.33 -25.00
C MET A 11 6.81 20.83 -25.00
N TRP A 12 6.53 20.24 -23.83
CA TRP A 12 6.21 18.83 -23.68
C TRP A 12 4.93 18.44 -24.42
N VAL A 13 3.87 19.24 -24.30
CA VAL A 13 2.57 19.08 -24.98
C VAL A 13 2.72 18.92 -26.49
N LYS A 14 3.65 19.66 -27.13
CA LYS A 14 3.87 19.58 -28.59
C LYS A 14 4.34 18.21 -29.07
N GLN A 15 4.87 17.38 -28.18
CA GLN A 15 5.45 16.08 -28.48
C GLN A 15 4.49 14.92 -28.18
N ARG A 16 3.31 15.19 -27.63
CA ARG A 16 2.35 14.18 -27.16
C ARG A 16 1.04 14.23 -27.95
N LYS A 17 0.40 13.07 -28.09
CA LYS A 17 -0.89 12.90 -28.78
C LYS A 17 -1.87 11.98 -28.06
N ASP A 18 -1.43 11.31 -27.01
CA ASP A 18 -2.23 10.31 -26.30
C ASP A 18 -3.00 10.94 -25.14
N ASN A 19 -4.20 10.41 -24.88
CA ASN A 19 -4.98 10.80 -23.72
C ASN A 19 -4.33 10.23 -22.46
N ILE A 20 -4.15 11.08 -21.44
CA ILE A 20 -3.58 10.69 -20.15
C ILE A 20 -4.64 10.97 -19.08
N GLU A 21 -4.90 9.96 -18.27
CA GLU A 21 -5.81 10.06 -17.13
C GLU A 21 -5.01 10.17 -15.83
N LEU A 22 -5.39 11.13 -15.00
CA LEU A 22 -4.83 11.37 -13.67
C LEU A 22 -5.92 11.23 -12.62
N GLY A 23 -5.52 10.75 -11.46
CA GLY A 23 -6.33 10.76 -10.25
C GLY A 23 -5.88 11.86 -9.29
N THR A 24 -6.81 12.38 -8.51
CA THR A 24 -6.51 13.18 -7.32
C THR A 24 -7.23 12.60 -6.12
N VAL A 25 -6.51 12.37 -5.02
CA VAL A 25 -7.11 12.08 -3.72
C VAL A 25 -6.95 13.33 -2.86
N LEU A 26 -8.07 13.88 -2.40
CA LEU A 26 -8.14 15.09 -1.58
C LEU A 26 -8.63 14.73 -0.18
N LEU A 27 -8.14 15.43 0.85
CA LEU A 27 -8.35 15.06 2.26
C LEU A 27 -9.14 16.09 3.08
N GLY A 28 -9.66 17.15 2.46
CA GLY A 28 -10.25 18.31 3.15
C GLY A 28 -9.20 19.22 3.78
N THR A 29 -7.98 19.24 3.25
CA THR A 29 -6.83 19.98 3.81
C THR A 29 -6.51 21.24 3.00
N PRO A 30 -5.82 22.26 3.57
CA PRO A 30 -5.39 23.43 2.81
C PRO A 30 -4.54 23.08 1.57
N GLU A 31 -3.81 21.98 1.62
CA GLU A 31 -2.97 21.47 0.54
C GLU A 31 -3.78 21.06 -0.70
N ASP A 32 -5.02 20.62 -0.51
CA ASP A 32 -5.92 20.21 -1.60
C ASP A 32 -6.11 21.34 -2.61
N ALA A 33 -6.37 22.56 -2.14
CA ALA A 33 -6.57 23.72 -3.00
C ALA A 33 -5.33 24.05 -3.85
N VAL A 34 -4.13 23.72 -3.36
CA VAL A 34 -2.87 23.91 -4.09
C VAL A 34 -2.74 22.87 -5.20
N LEU A 35 -3.04 21.60 -4.90
CA LEU A 35 -3.03 20.51 -5.90
C LEU A 35 -4.09 20.73 -6.98
N GLU A 36 -5.31 21.11 -6.59
CA GLU A 36 -6.40 21.41 -7.52
C GLU A 36 -6.02 22.55 -8.47
N LYS A 37 -5.44 23.63 -7.94
CA LYS A 37 -4.99 24.76 -8.76
C LYS A 37 -3.89 24.35 -9.75
N PHE A 38 -2.97 23.48 -9.33
CA PHE A 38 -1.96 22.93 -10.22
C PHE A 38 -2.59 22.07 -11.32
N CYS A 39 -3.46 21.14 -10.95
CA CYS A 39 -4.14 20.24 -11.90
C CYS A 39 -4.99 21.02 -12.91
N GLY A 40 -5.73 22.05 -12.46
CA GLY A 40 -6.48 22.94 -13.35
C GLY A 40 -5.56 23.67 -14.35
N SER A 41 -4.42 24.20 -13.86
CA SER A 41 -3.44 24.86 -14.73
C SER A 41 -2.80 23.89 -15.74
N LEU A 42 -2.57 22.64 -15.34
CA LEU A 42 -2.05 21.59 -16.18
C LEU A 42 -3.05 21.23 -17.29
N MET A 43 -4.33 21.03 -16.95
CA MET A 43 -5.41 20.76 -17.91
C MET A 43 -5.61 21.90 -18.92
N GLU A 44 -5.52 23.16 -18.47
CA GLU A 44 -5.59 24.32 -19.37
C GLU A 44 -4.48 24.31 -20.42
N THR A 45 -3.28 23.86 -20.03
CA THR A 45 -2.09 23.87 -20.90
C THR A 45 -2.00 22.60 -21.74
N ALA A 46 -2.49 21.47 -21.21
CA ALA A 46 -2.44 20.15 -21.82
C ALA A 46 -3.88 19.54 -21.88
N PRO A 47 -4.70 19.94 -22.87
CA PRO A 47 -6.12 19.57 -22.92
C PRO A 47 -6.42 18.09 -23.15
N PHE A 48 -5.40 17.27 -23.44
CA PHE A 48 -5.50 15.80 -23.52
C PHE A 48 -5.37 15.11 -22.16
N ILE A 49 -5.07 15.85 -21.09
CA ILE A 49 -5.05 15.35 -19.72
C ILE A 49 -6.45 15.47 -19.12
N THR A 50 -6.95 14.38 -18.55
CA THR A 50 -8.17 14.37 -17.74
C THR A 50 -7.81 14.07 -16.30
N VAL A 51 -8.36 14.84 -15.35
CA VAL A 51 -8.17 14.62 -13.92
C VAL A 51 -9.49 14.17 -13.29
N LYS A 52 -9.48 13.04 -12.59
CA LYS A 52 -10.63 12.50 -11.86
C LYS A 52 -10.38 12.54 -10.37
N SER A 53 -11.43 12.82 -9.61
CA SER A 53 -11.40 12.61 -8.16
C SER A 53 -11.47 11.12 -7.86
N LEU A 54 -10.56 10.65 -7.01
CA LEU A 54 -10.51 9.28 -6.53
C LEU A 54 -10.99 9.22 -5.08
N GLU A 55 -11.63 8.10 -4.72
CA GLU A 55 -12.04 7.86 -3.34
C GLU A 55 -10.83 7.82 -2.40
N ASN A 56 -10.97 8.44 -1.23
CA ASN A 56 -9.99 8.35 -0.18
C ASN A 56 -10.06 6.96 0.49
N LYS A 57 -9.32 6.00 -0.06
CA LYS A 57 -9.19 4.63 0.48
C LYS A 57 -8.16 4.53 1.60
N GLY A 58 -8.24 5.42 2.60
CA GLY A 58 -7.33 5.44 3.75
C GLY A 58 -5.98 6.12 3.46
N LYS A 59 -5.94 7.07 2.53
CA LYS A 59 -4.74 7.84 2.22
C LYS A 59 -4.46 8.87 3.31
N LEU A 60 -3.18 9.01 3.67
CA LEU A 60 -2.74 9.92 4.74
C LEU A 60 -2.35 11.29 4.23
N LEU A 61 -1.98 11.41 2.96
CA LEU A 61 -1.58 12.64 2.30
C LEU A 61 -2.42 12.86 1.05
N PRO A 62 -2.78 14.11 0.71
CA PRO A 62 -3.39 14.39 -0.57
C PRO A 62 -2.37 14.14 -1.68
N GLU A 63 -2.81 13.59 -2.80
CA GLU A 63 -1.91 13.12 -3.85
C GLU A 63 -2.49 13.26 -5.25
N ILE A 64 -1.60 13.44 -6.22
CA ILE A 64 -1.87 13.25 -7.65
C ILE A 64 -1.42 11.83 -8.01
N GLN A 65 -2.35 10.97 -8.38
CA GLN A 65 -2.06 9.64 -8.91
C GLN A 65 -1.85 9.72 -10.42
N VAL A 66 -0.66 9.34 -10.88
CA VAL A 66 -0.31 9.34 -12.32
C VAL A 66 -0.47 7.96 -12.96
N MET A 67 -0.32 6.90 -12.16
CA MET A 67 -0.55 5.49 -12.51
C MET A 67 -1.11 4.79 -11.26
N GLU A 68 -1.74 3.62 -11.40
CA GLU A 68 -2.28 2.87 -10.25
C GLU A 68 -1.26 2.69 -9.12
N ASN A 69 0.02 2.51 -9.47
CA ASN A 69 1.13 2.28 -8.57
C ASN A 69 2.11 3.47 -8.45
N VAL A 70 1.79 4.67 -8.98
CA VAL A 70 2.65 5.86 -8.83
C VAL A 70 1.83 7.09 -8.46
N SER A 71 2.17 7.71 -7.33
CA SER A 71 1.52 8.92 -6.84
C SER A 71 2.50 9.97 -6.33
N PHE A 72 2.03 11.23 -6.29
CA PHE A 72 2.78 12.40 -5.88
C PHE A 72 2.01 13.18 -4.82
N SER A 73 2.46 13.15 -3.58
CA SER A 73 2.17 14.15 -2.55
C SER A 73 3.26 15.23 -2.59
N ALA A 74 3.34 15.92 -3.72
CA ALA A 74 4.32 16.95 -4.00
C ALA A 74 3.75 17.91 -5.04
N LEU A 75 4.27 19.14 -5.07
CA LEU A 75 3.94 20.08 -6.13
C LEU A 75 4.96 19.93 -7.28
N PRO A 76 4.59 19.40 -8.46
CA PRO A 76 5.55 19.05 -9.52
C PRO A 76 5.95 20.27 -10.35
N LEU A 77 6.67 21.20 -9.72
CA LEU A 77 7.17 22.43 -10.33
C LEU A 77 8.70 22.45 -10.32
N GLU A 78 9.28 23.40 -11.05
CA GLU A 78 10.72 23.65 -11.10
C GLU A 78 11.53 22.40 -11.43
N LYS A 79 12.39 21.93 -10.51
CA LYS A 79 13.24 20.75 -10.70
C LYS A 79 12.43 19.45 -10.73
N LEU A 80 11.25 19.42 -10.12
CA LEU A 80 10.38 18.25 -10.05
C LEU A 80 9.47 18.12 -11.28
N LEU A 81 9.28 19.20 -12.05
CA LEU A 81 8.43 19.18 -13.24
C LEU A 81 8.91 18.19 -14.31
N PRO A 82 10.18 18.18 -14.77
CA PRO A 82 10.61 17.25 -15.80
C PRO A 82 10.41 15.75 -15.48
N PRO A 83 10.79 15.22 -14.29
CA PRO A 83 10.53 13.81 -13.99
C PRO A 83 9.03 13.52 -13.77
N PHE A 84 8.24 14.49 -13.33
CA PHE A 84 6.79 14.33 -13.28
C PHE A 84 6.19 14.18 -14.69
N LEU A 85 6.56 15.04 -15.64
CA LEU A 85 6.11 14.91 -17.04
C LEU A 85 6.56 13.58 -17.67
N GLU A 86 7.73 13.07 -17.30
CA GLU A 86 8.17 11.73 -17.70
C GLU A 86 7.32 10.61 -17.09
N SER A 87 6.83 10.77 -15.86
CA SER A 87 5.87 9.82 -15.28
C SER A 87 4.53 9.82 -16.02
N LEU A 88 4.08 10.99 -16.51
CA LEU A 88 2.94 11.08 -17.41
C LEU A 88 3.24 10.40 -18.74
N ASP A 89 4.49 10.51 -19.22
CA ASP A 89 4.89 9.88 -20.46
C ASP A 89 4.75 8.35 -20.39
N LEU A 90 5.17 7.78 -19.26
CA LEU A 90 5.03 6.36 -18.91
C LEU A 90 3.56 5.95 -18.77
N ALA A 91 2.75 6.76 -18.07
CA ALA A 91 1.30 6.54 -17.95
C ALA A 91 0.61 6.50 -19.32
N GLY A 92 1.06 7.35 -20.26
CA GLY A 92 0.60 7.35 -21.66
C GLY A 92 1.18 6.23 -22.54
N GLY A 93 1.91 5.26 -21.98
CA GLY A 93 2.40 4.08 -22.71
C GLY A 93 3.83 4.17 -23.24
N SER A 94 4.60 5.19 -22.85
CA SER A 94 6.03 5.20 -23.18
C SER A 94 6.74 4.03 -22.48
N PRO A 95 7.72 3.37 -23.14
CA PRO A 95 8.40 2.24 -22.52
C PRO A 95 9.29 2.70 -21.37
N ALA A 96 9.28 1.94 -20.27
CA ALA A 96 10.22 2.13 -19.18
C ALA A 96 11.67 1.89 -19.64
N VAL A 97 12.58 2.74 -19.16
CA VAL A 97 14.01 2.74 -19.52
C VAL A 97 14.83 2.28 -18.32
N MET A 98 15.57 1.19 -18.49
CA MET A 98 16.46 0.63 -17.49
C MET A 98 17.49 -0.32 -18.11
N GLU A 99 18.55 -0.61 -17.36
CA GLU A 99 19.55 -1.60 -17.76
C GLU A 99 18.93 -3.00 -17.87
N GLN A 100 19.39 -3.81 -18.84
CA GLN A 100 18.90 -5.17 -19.04
C GLN A 100 19.07 -6.05 -17.80
N GLY A 101 20.16 -5.87 -17.05
CA GLY A 101 20.39 -6.58 -15.79
C GLY A 101 19.31 -6.30 -14.75
N VAL A 102 18.88 -5.04 -14.61
CA VAL A 102 17.78 -4.67 -13.70
C VAL A 102 16.46 -5.25 -14.20
N LYS A 103 16.18 -5.14 -15.50
CA LYS A 103 14.94 -5.68 -16.09
C LYS A 103 14.80 -7.19 -15.86
N ALA A 104 15.89 -7.94 -15.93
CA ALA A 104 15.90 -9.37 -15.67
C ALA A 104 15.67 -9.71 -14.19
N LEU A 105 16.05 -8.83 -13.26
CA LEU A 105 15.82 -9.04 -11.83
C LEU A 105 14.36 -8.83 -11.43
N LEU A 106 13.63 -7.95 -12.15
CA LEU A 106 12.24 -7.62 -11.83
C LEU A 106 11.30 -8.83 -11.80
N SER A 107 11.54 -9.87 -12.60
CA SER A 107 10.72 -11.09 -12.60
C SER A 107 10.85 -11.92 -11.33
N ASN A 108 11.84 -11.64 -10.49
CA ASN A 108 12.04 -12.33 -9.21
C ASN A 108 11.33 -11.63 -8.05
N ILE A 109 10.70 -10.48 -8.28
CA ILE A 109 9.85 -9.86 -7.27
C ILE A 109 8.52 -10.65 -7.26
N ASP A 110 8.19 -11.23 -6.12
CA ASP A 110 7.02 -12.08 -5.94
C ASP A 110 6.07 -11.56 -4.85
N MET A 111 6.32 -10.34 -4.36
CA MET A 111 5.54 -9.69 -3.32
C MET A 111 5.44 -8.17 -3.57
N PRO A 112 4.36 -7.50 -3.14
CA PRO A 112 4.23 -6.05 -3.26
C PRO A 112 5.42 -5.29 -2.67
N VAL A 113 5.75 -4.17 -3.27
CA VAL A 113 6.83 -3.27 -2.84
C VAL A 113 6.25 -1.89 -2.61
N ASP A 114 6.47 -1.34 -1.41
CA ASP A 114 6.16 0.04 -1.10
C ASP A 114 7.44 0.88 -1.05
N LEU A 115 7.56 1.82 -1.99
CA LEU A 115 8.60 2.83 -2.05
C LEU A 115 8.04 4.20 -1.68
N LYS A 116 8.56 4.81 -0.61
CA LYS A 116 8.34 6.24 -0.32
C LYS A 116 9.59 7.02 -0.69
N LEU A 117 9.47 7.98 -1.58
CA LEU A 117 10.56 8.85 -1.99
C LEU A 117 10.31 10.27 -1.48
N TYR A 118 10.99 10.63 -0.40
CA TYR A 118 10.98 12.00 0.12
C TYR A 118 11.91 12.88 -0.71
N VAL A 119 11.36 13.98 -1.21
CA VAL A 119 12.05 14.98 -2.03
C VAL A 119 11.91 16.37 -1.41
N ALA A 120 12.64 17.33 -1.96
CA ALA A 120 12.48 18.75 -1.63
C ALA A 120 12.63 19.57 -2.90
N SER A 121 11.84 20.63 -3.05
CA SER A 121 11.77 21.44 -4.27
C SER A 121 13.15 21.96 -4.76
N GLN A 122 14.07 22.30 -3.86
CA GLN A 122 15.41 22.84 -4.22
C GLN A 122 16.51 21.79 -4.36
N CYS A 123 16.23 20.52 -4.05
CA CYS A 123 17.16 19.41 -4.08
C CYS A 123 17.71 19.13 -5.50
N PRO A 124 19.03 19.19 -5.73
CA PRO A 124 19.60 18.95 -7.06
C PRO A 124 19.60 17.47 -7.48
N HIS A 125 19.61 16.53 -6.53
CA HIS A 125 19.68 15.09 -6.80
C HIS A 125 18.31 14.42 -6.94
N CYS A 126 17.27 15.01 -6.37
CA CYS A 126 15.92 14.45 -6.35
C CYS A 126 15.35 14.15 -7.74
N PRO A 127 15.54 15.00 -8.78
CA PRO A 127 15.02 14.69 -10.11
C PRO A 127 15.55 13.37 -10.67
N GLY A 128 16.83 13.06 -10.46
CA GLY A 128 17.42 11.81 -10.94
C GLY A 128 16.82 10.58 -10.25
N VAL A 129 16.63 10.64 -8.93
CA VAL A 129 16.03 9.54 -8.17
C VAL A 129 14.56 9.33 -8.55
N ILE A 130 13.79 10.41 -8.74
CA ILE A 130 12.40 10.30 -9.21
C ILE A 130 12.38 9.58 -10.56
N ARG A 131 13.19 10.00 -11.55
CA ARG A 131 13.24 9.35 -12.88
C ARG A 131 13.48 7.85 -12.76
N SER A 132 14.53 7.45 -12.03
CA SER A 132 14.85 6.04 -11.83
C SER A 132 13.67 5.28 -11.24
N MET A 133 13.06 5.79 -10.17
CA MET A 133 12.00 5.07 -9.47
C MET A 133 10.68 5.05 -10.26
N VAL A 134 10.32 6.10 -11.01
CA VAL A 134 9.10 6.07 -11.84
C VAL A 134 9.23 5.07 -13.00
N HIS A 135 10.40 4.96 -13.62
CA HIS A 135 10.67 3.92 -14.63
C HIS A 135 10.62 2.52 -14.03
N LEU A 136 11.13 2.35 -12.81
CA LEU A 136 11.07 1.08 -12.10
C LEU A 136 9.62 0.68 -11.81
N ALA A 137 8.83 1.59 -11.25
CA ALA A 137 7.41 1.38 -10.97
C ALA A 137 6.59 1.15 -12.24
N ALA A 138 6.86 1.86 -13.34
CA ALA A 138 6.18 1.63 -14.61
C ALA A 138 6.49 0.24 -15.21
N ALA A 139 7.63 -0.37 -14.88
CA ALA A 139 8.02 -1.69 -15.38
C ALA A 139 7.48 -2.87 -14.57
N SER A 140 7.02 -2.65 -13.33
CA SER A 140 6.49 -3.70 -12.47
C SER A 140 5.32 -3.19 -11.64
N LYS A 141 4.14 -3.80 -11.83
CA LYS A 141 2.92 -3.47 -11.08
C LYS A 141 3.04 -3.72 -9.57
N GLN A 142 3.98 -4.58 -9.15
CA GLN A 142 4.22 -4.82 -7.73
C GLN A 142 4.90 -3.63 -7.05
N VAL A 143 5.61 -2.78 -7.81
CA VAL A 143 6.36 -1.63 -7.28
C VAL A 143 5.47 -0.40 -7.19
N HIS A 144 5.09 -0.05 -5.97
CA HIS A 144 4.30 1.13 -5.66
C HIS A 144 5.23 2.25 -5.23
N LEU A 145 5.21 3.36 -5.94
CA LEU A 145 6.02 4.54 -5.65
C LEU A 145 5.14 5.71 -5.20
N HIS A 146 5.43 6.23 -4.01
CA HIS A 146 4.84 7.47 -3.51
C HIS A 146 5.93 8.52 -3.36
N VAL A 147 5.88 9.57 -4.18
CA VAL A 147 6.80 10.70 -4.11
C VAL A 147 6.21 11.78 -3.20
N ILE A 148 6.95 12.18 -2.17
CA ILE A 148 6.46 13.08 -1.11
C ILE A 148 7.39 14.28 -1.01
N ASP A 149 6.89 15.52 -1.11
CA ASP A 149 7.69 16.70 -0.75
C ASP A 149 7.77 16.81 0.77
N GLY A 150 8.90 16.41 1.35
CA GLY A 150 9.11 16.39 2.80
C GLY A 150 9.20 17.79 3.43
N THR A 151 9.34 18.84 2.62
CA THR A 151 9.25 20.23 3.10
C THR A 151 7.81 20.72 3.17
N TRP A 152 6.92 20.10 2.40
CA TRP A 152 5.50 20.39 2.42
C TRP A 152 4.75 19.53 3.43
N PHE A 153 5.12 18.24 3.54
CA PHE A 153 4.58 17.28 4.49
C PHE A 153 5.62 16.95 5.58
N ASP A 154 6.00 17.98 6.35
CA ASP A 154 7.05 17.93 7.36
C ASP A 154 6.79 16.88 8.45
N LYS A 155 5.54 16.76 8.90
CA LYS A 155 5.13 15.75 9.87
C LYS A 155 5.33 14.33 9.33
N ALA A 156 4.92 14.07 8.10
CA ALA A 156 5.13 12.76 7.47
C ALA A 156 6.61 12.45 7.29
N ALA A 157 7.43 13.45 6.98
CA ALA A 157 8.89 13.29 6.92
C ALA A 157 9.49 12.99 8.30
N ALA A 158 9.01 13.67 9.35
CA ALA A 158 9.46 13.45 10.72
C ALA A 158 9.06 12.07 11.26
N ASP A 159 7.82 11.63 11.00
CA ASP A 159 7.30 10.32 11.42
C ASP A 159 8.10 9.17 10.78
N ASP A 160 8.55 9.32 9.52
CA ASP A 160 9.42 8.36 8.82
C ASP A 160 10.94 8.56 9.14
N GLY A 161 11.28 9.52 10.00
CA GLY A 161 12.65 9.80 10.44
C GLY A 161 13.55 10.33 9.31
N VAL A 162 13.00 11.10 8.38
CA VAL A 162 13.70 11.65 7.23
C VAL A 162 14.46 12.92 7.62
N LEU A 163 15.77 12.92 7.42
CA LEU A 163 16.66 14.04 7.77
C LEU A 163 17.14 14.84 6.56
N SER A 164 17.08 14.27 5.35
CA SER A 164 17.60 14.89 4.13
C SER A 164 16.92 14.33 2.89
N ALA A 165 16.82 15.13 1.83
CA ALA A 165 16.31 14.72 0.53
C ALA A 165 17.45 14.57 -0.52
N PRO A 166 17.38 13.61 -1.46
CA PRO A 166 16.35 12.57 -1.55
C PRO A 166 16.55 11.50 -0.47
N CYS A 167 15.44 10.95 0.03
CA CYS A 167 15.43 9.77 0.89
C CYS A 167 14.41 8.77 0.33
N LEU A 168 14.89 7.63 -0.15
CA LEU A 168 14.05 6.52 -0.59
C LEU A 168 13.92 5.53 0.57
N ILE A 169 12.69 5.12 0.89
CA ILE A 169 12.37 4.14 1.93
C ILE A 169 11.63 2.98 1.28
N LEU A 170 12.05 1.75 1.60
CA LEU A 170 11.42 0.49 1.20
C LEU A 170 10.71 -0.15 2.41
N ASP A 171 9.40 -0.33 2.30
CA ASP A 171 8.51 -0.98 3.29
C ASP A 171 8.66 -0.47 4.75
N ASN A 172 9.07 0.79 4.91
CA ASN A 172 9.34 1.49 6.18
C ASN A 172 10.63 1.08 6.93
N ASP A 173 11.52 0.30 6.32
CA ASP A 173 12.75 -0.16 6.98
C ASP A 173 14.00 0.34 6.26
N PHE A 174 14.33 -0.26 5.11
CA PHE A 174 15.54 0.06 4.36
C PHE A 174 15.45 1.44 3.73
N ARG A 175 16.53 2.22 3.88
CA ARG A 175 16.59 3.58 3.36
C ARG A 175 17.87 3.87 2.58
N TRP A 176 17.74 4.66 1.53
CA TRP A 176 18.85 5.24 0.76
C TRP A 176 18.76 6.75 0.79
N THR A 177 19.90 7.41 0.95
CA THR A 177 20.02 8.86 0.87
C THR A 177 21.06 9.25 -0.19
N GLY A 178 20.82 10.34 -0.90
CA GLY A 178 21.73 10.80 -1.96
C GLY A 178 21.60 10.01 -3.25
N ASP A 179 22.69 9.37 -3.71
CA ASP A 179 22.71 8.61 -4.96
C ASP A 179 22.10 7.22 -4.75
N VAL A 180 20.98 6.97 -5.43
CA VAL A 180 20.21 5.72 -5.32
C VAL A 180 20.40 4.87 -6.56
N SER A 181 21.00 3.69 -6.41
CA SER A 181 21.17 2.71 -7.48
C SER A 181 19.91 1.89 -7.69
N MET A 182 19.33 1.92 -8.90
CA MET A 182 18.15 1.12 -9.24
C MET A 182 18.40 -0.38 -9.04
N LYS A 183 19.60 -0.87 -9.37
CA LYS A 183 19.96 -2.29 -9.22
C LYS A 183 19.97 -2.72 -7.75
N GLU A 184 20.58 -1.93 -6.88
CA GLU A 184 20.65 -2.23 -5.44
C GLU A 184 19.25 -2.23 -4.81
N VAL A 185 18.40 -1.28 -5.21
CA VAL A 185 17.00 -1.23 -4.78
C VAL A 185 16.26 -2.51 -5.17
N VAL A 186 16.38 -2.98 -6.42
CA VAL A 186 15.72 -4.22 -6.88
C VAL A 186 16.29 -5.46 -6.17
N GLU A 187 17.60 -5.54 -5.96
CA GLU A 187 18.20 -6.65 -5.21
C GLU A 187 17.69 -6.70 -3.76
N MET A 188 17.49 -5.54 -3.13
CA MET A 188 16.87 -5.47 -1.81
C MET A 188 15.41 -5.90 -1.85
N MET A 189 14.63 -5.47 -2.85
CA MET A 189 13.22 -5.88 -3.00
C MET A 189 13.05 -7.42 -3.04
N ILE A 190 13.99 -8.12 -3.67
CA ILE A 190 13.94 -9.59 -3.81
C ILE A 190 14.30 -10.30 -2.50
N ARG A 191 15.14 -9.70 -1.66
CA ARG A 191 15.68 -10.34 -0.44
C ARG A 191 14.87 -10.07 0.82
N ARG A 192 13.78 -9.30 0.72
CA ARG A 192 12.94 -8.96 1.88
C ARG A 192 12.33 -10.22 2.50
N ASP A 193 12.06 -10.12 3.79
CA ASP A 193 11.27 -11.10 4.51
C ASP A 193 9.77 -10.79 4.33
N PRO A 194 8.96 -11.68 3.74
CA PRO A 194 7.52 -11.48 3.61
C PRO A 194 6.81 -11.23 4.95
N ALA A 195 7.36 -11.71 6.07
CA ALA A 195 6.78 -11.51 7.39
C ALA A 195 6.77 -10.05 7.85
N THR A 196 7.57 -9.18 7.22
CA THR A 196 7.61 -7.75 7.54
C THR A 196 6.61 -6.92 6.71
N LEU A 197 5.82 -7.54 5.83
CA LEU A 197 4.84 -6.82 5.02
C LEU A 197 3.77 -6.15 5.88
N THR A 198 3.43 -4.92 5.52
CA THR A 198 2.41 -4.14 6.22
C THR A 198 1.00 -4.64 5.90
N THR A 199 0.02 -4.28 6.73
CA THR A 199 -1.40 -4.53 6.45
C THR A 199 -1.80 -3.97 5.08
N ALA A 200 -1.33 -2.77 4.71
CA ALA A 200 -1.63 -2.19 3.41
C ALA A 200 -1.05 -3.02 2.25
N SER A 201 0.18 -3.52 2.38
CA SER A 201 0.82 -4.35 1.37
C SER A 201 0.10 -5.71 1.21
N LEU A 202 -0.25 -6.34 2.33
CA LEU A 202 -1.01 -7.61 2.33
C LEU A 202 -2.44 -7.42 1.81
N ARG A 203 -3.07 -6.29 2.09
CA ARG A 203 -4.39 -5.95 1.54
C ARG A 203 -4.38 -5.93 0.01
N ARG A 204 -3.35 -5.36 -0.61
CA ARG A 204 -3.23 -5.38 -2.09
C ARG A 204 -3.18 -6.79 -2.64
N VAL A 205 -2.45 -7.69 -1.97
CA VAL A 205 -2.42 -9.12 -2.35
C VAL A 205 -3.82 -9.74 -2.31
N LEU A 206 -4.63 -9.42 -1.29
CA LEU A 206 -6.02 -9.88 -1.20
C LEU A 206 -6.92 -9.27 -2.29
N GLU A 207 -6.77 -7.98 -2.58
CA GLU A 207 -7.54 -7.28 -3.62
C GLU A 207 -7.23 -7.79 -5.03
N GLU A 208 -6.04 -8.32 -5.25
CA GLU A 208 -5.64 -9.04 -6.47
C GLU A 208 -6.14 -10.50 -6.50
N GLY A 209 -6.83 -10.97 -5.44
CA GLY A 209 -7.38 -12.32 -5.33
C GLY A 209 -6.35 -13.39 -4.98
N ASN A 210 -5.21 -13.02 -4.38
CA ASN A 210 -4.09 -13.92 -4.14
C ASN A 210 -3.91 -14.29 -2.66
N ALA A 211 -5.00 -14.66 -1.99
CA ALA A 211 -4.98 -15.12 -0.59
C ALA A 211 -4.02 -16.31 -0.35
N ALA A 212 -4.00 -17.26 -1.30
CA ALA A 212 -3.13 -18.43 -1.26
C ALA A 212 -1.64 -18.07 -1.14
N TRP A 213 -1.19 -16.96 -1.73
CA TRP A 213 0.19 -16.51 -1.57
C TRP A 213 0.52 -16.14 -0.12
N ILE A 214 -0.40 -15.46 0.59
CA ILE A 214 -0.19 -15.10 2.00
C ILE A 214 -0.07 -16.37 2.84
N PHE A 215 -0.99 -17.32 2.62
CA PHE A 215 -0.95 -18.63 3.27
C PHE A 215 0.38 -19.35 3.03
N GLU A 216 0.80 -19.51 1.77
CA GLU A 216 2.03 -20.22 1.42
C GLU A 216 3.27 -19.57 2.05
N LYS A 217 3.32 -18.24 2.12
CA LYS A 217 4.43 -17.53 2.76
C LYS A 217 4.42 -17.68 4.29
N MET A 218 3.26 -17.60 4.94
CA MET A 218 3.16 -17.86 6.38
C MET A 218 3.52 -19.30 6.73
N LYS A 219 3.06 -20.26 5.94
CA LYS A 219 3.39 -21.69 6.05
C LYS A 219 4.88 -21.94 5.89
N ALA A 220 5.51 -21.37 4.85
CA ALA A 220 6.93 -21.51 4.61
C ALA A 220 7.79 -20.88 5.71
N ALA A 221 7.37 -19.74 6.26
CA ALA A 221 8.07 -19.05 7.35
C ALA A 221 7.70 -19.60 8.75
N ASN A 222 6.64 -20.42 8.84
CA ASN A 222 6.04 -20.92 10.08
C ASN A 222 5.73 -19.79 11.09
N VAL A 223 5.20 -18.67 10.61
CA VAL A 223 4.87 -17.49 11.43
C VAL A 223 3.66 -16.75 10.86
N ILE A 224 2.78 -16.29 11.74
CA ILE A 224 1.68 -15.37 11.37
C ILE A 224 2.26 -13.97 11.19
N PHE A 225 2.04 -13.37 10.03
CA PHE A 225 2.57 -12.03 9.76
C PHE A 225 1.86 -10.99 10.62
N PRO A 226 2.56 -10.11 11.34
CA PRO A 226 1.92 -9.11 12.19
C PRO A 226 0.93 -8.21 11.43
N GLY A 227 1.26 -7.83 10.17
CA GLY A 227 0.39 -7.03 9.32
C GLY A 227 -0.93 -7.71 8.96
N PHE A 228 -0.98 -9.05 8.98
CA PHE A 228 -2.19 -9.83 8.66
C PHE A 228 -3.28 -9.67 9.72
N ILE A 229 -2.91 -9.44 10.98
CA ILE A 229 -3.89 -9.16 12.04
C ILE A 229 -4.73 -7.94 11.68
N GLY A 230 -4.10 -6.91 11.10
CA GLY A 230 -4.80 -5.71 10.62
C GLY A 230 -5.79 -5.98 9.49
N LEU A 231 -5.64 -7.08 8.74
CA LEU A 231 -6.61 -7.48 7.70
C LEU A 231 -7.87 -8.08 8.30
N LEU A 232 -7.73 -8.86 9.38
CA LEU A 232 -8.86 -9.51 10.07
C LEU A 232 -9.74 -8.53 10.84
N ILE A 233 -9.17 -7.40 11.27
CA ILE A 233 -9.90 -6.33 11.96
C ILE A 233 -10.14 -5.09 11.09
N HIS A 234 -9.98 -5.24 9.77
CA HIS A 234 -10.07 -4.13 8.83
C HIS A 234 -11.50 -3.60 8.72
N GLU A 235 -11.68 -2.28 8.56
CA GLU A 235 -13.03 -1.67 8.45
C GLU A 235 -13.81 -2.16 7.21
N ILE A 236 -13.11 -2.47 6.12
CA ILE A 236 -13.69 -2.98 4.87
C ILE A 236 -13.95 -4.49 4.98
N TRP A 237 -15.23 -4.88 4.90
CA TRP A 237 -15.67 -6.28 4.99
C TRP A 237 -15.03 -7.22 3.96
N SER A 238 -14.90 -6.80 2.69
CA SER A 238 -14.30 -7.66 1.65
C SER A 238 -12.83 -7.98 1.92
N VAL A 239 -12.10 -7.11 2.62
CA VAL A 239 -10.72 -7.37 3.06
C VAL A 239 -10.71 -8.43 4.16
N ARG A 240 -11.61 -8.32 5.14
CA ARG A 240 -11.75 -9.32 6.21
C ARG A 240 -12.13 -10.68 5.65
N LEU A 241 -13.06 -10.74 4.69
CA LEU A 241 -13.44 -11.98 4.01
C LEU A 241 -12.23 -12.66 3.36
N GLY A 242 -11.40 -11.92 2.62
CA GLY A 242 -10.18 -12.46 2.03
C GLY A 242 -9.17 -12.96 3.08
N ALA A 243 -9.10 -12.30 4.23
CA ALA A 243 -8.26 -12.75 5.35
C ALA A 243 -8.81 -14.00 6.04
N MET A 244 -10.13 -14.13 6.19
CA MET A 244 -10.77 -15.33 6.75
C MET A 244 -10.50 -16.57 5.89
N VAL A 245 -10.47 -16.44 4.57
CA VAL A 245 -10.05 -17.54 3.66
C VAL A 245 -8.64 -18.04 3.99
N VAL A 246 -7.70 -17.14 4.30
CA VAL A 246 -6.35 -17.53 4.73
C VAL A 246 -6.37 -18.25 6.09
N VAL A 247 -7.26 -17.85 7.01
CA VAL A 247 -7.43 -18.54 8.31
C VAL A 247 -7.98 -19.96 8.11
N GLU A 248 -8.96 -20.13 7.23
CA GLU A 248 -9.51 -21.45 6.85
C GLU A 248 -8.40 -22.38 6.32
N GLU A 249 -7.59 -21.88 5.38
CA GLU A 249 -6.44 -22.64 4.83
C GLU A 249 -5.41 -22.97 5.91
N LEU A 250 -5.05 -22.01 6.78
CA LEU A 250 -4.13 -22.24 7.89
C LEU A 250 -4.65 -23.30 8.85
N ALA A 251 -5.92 -23.23 9.26
CA ALA A 251 -6.51 -24.18 10.19
C ALA A 251 -6.58 -25.60 9.61
N GLN A 252 -6.87 -25.70 8.31
CA GLN A 252 -6.94 -26.98 7.62
C GLN A 252 -5.55 -27.63 7.44
N ASP A 253 -4.56 -26.86 6.99
CA ASP A 253 -3.26 -27.41 6.58
C ASP A 253 -2.17 -27.37 7.66
N VAL A 254 -2.21 -26.38 8.55
CA VAL A 254 -1.16 -26.08 9.54
C VAL A 254 -1.78 -25.62 10.87
N PRO A 255 -2.56 -26.48 11.56
CA PRO A 255 -3.36 -26.08 12.73
C PRO A 255 -2.53 -25.46 13.88
N ASP A 256 -1.31 -25.93 14.10
CA ASP A 256 -0.40 -25.35 15.10
C ASP A 256 -0.04 -23.88 14.80
N LEU A 257 0.06 -23.52 13.51
CA LEU A 257 0.31 -22.15 13.08
C LEU A 257 -0.96 -21.31 13.18
N ALA A 258 -2.13 -21.87 12.83
CA ALA A 258 -3.42 -21.22 13.00
C ALA A 258 -3.68 -20.86 14.48
N LEU A 259 -3.29 -21.73 15.42
CA LEU A 259 -3.41 -21.47 16.85
C LEU A 259 -2.61 -20.24 17.33
N GLN A 260 -1.52 -19.88 16.65
CA GLN A 260 -0.75 -18.66 16.95
C GLN A 260 -1.54 -17.37 16.68
N LEU A 261 -2.60 -17.43 15.87
CA LEU A 261 -3.46 -16.28 15.56
C LEU A 261 -4.23 -15.80 16.80
N VAL A 262 -4.66 -16.73 17.64
CA VAL A 262 -5.55 -16.50 18.79
C VAL A 262 -5.02 -15.41 19.72
N PRO A 263 -3.79 -15.49 20.28
CA PRO A 263 -3.28 -14.45 21.15
C PRO A 263 -3.03 -13.10 20.44
N LEU A 264 -2.91 -13.10 19.11
CA LEU A 264 -2.65 -11.88 18.32
C LEU A 264 -3.93 -11.10 17.99
N ILE A 265 -5.05 -11.79 17.78
CA ILE A 265 -6.32 -11.15 17.38
C ILE A 265 -7.19 -10.74 18.58
N LEU A 266 -7.14 -11.49 19.68
CA LEU A 266 -7.96 -11.24 20.87
C LEU A 266 -7.83 -9.81 21.45
N PRO A 267 -6.64 -9.18 21.50
CA PRO A 267 -6.53 -7.79 21.97
C PRO A 267 -7.36 -6.78 21.14
N GLY A 268 -7.61 -7.09 19.86
CA GLY A 268 -8.43 -6.25 18.98
C GLY A 268 -9.94 -6.42 19.19
N PHE A 269 -10.37 -7.44 19.94
CA PHE A 269 -11.79 -7.79 20.07
C PHE A 269 -12.61 -6.73 20.79
N GLU A 270 -12.18 -6.24 21.96
CA GLU A 270 -13.02 -5.37 22.81
C GLU A 270 -13.42 -4.06 22.11
N GLY A 271 -12.46 -3.43 21.41
CA GLY A 271 -12.63 -2.15 20.71
C GLY A 271 -13.26 -2.25 19.32
N ALA A 272 -13.49 -3.46 18.81
CA ALA A 272 -14.08 -3.69 17.50
C ALA A 272 -15.59 -3.47 17.47
N ASP A 273 -16.12 -3.11 16.31
CA ASP A 273 -17.57 -3.09 16.07
C ASP A 273 -18.16 -4.51 16.07
N VAL A 274 -19.48 -4.62 16.16
CA VAL A 274 -20.19 -5.90 16.27
C VAL A 274 -19.90 -6.81 15.06
N THR A 275 -19.77 -6.25 13.85
CA THR A 275 -19.51 -7.05 12.64
C THR A 275 -18.11 -7.63 12.66
N VAL A 276 -17.12 -6.82 13.03
CA VAL A 276 -15.72 -7.28 13.17
C VAL A 276 -15.60 -8.29 14.30
N LYS A 277 -16.32 -8.10 15.42
CA LYS A 277 -16.37 -9.08 16.51
C LYS A 277 -16.93 -10.43 16.05
N GLY A 278 -17.99 -10.42 15.24
CA GLY A 278 -18.52 -11.64 14.60
C GLY A 278 -17.48 -12.33 13.71
N ASP A 279 -16.79 -11.58 12.86
CA ASP A 279 -15.74 -12.13 11.98
C ASP A 279 -14.54 -12.68 12.78
N ILE A 280 -14.19 -12.07 13.92
CA ILE A 280 -13.17 -12.61 14.83
C ILE A 280 -13.65 -13.93 15.44
N LEU A 281 -14.90 -14.03 15.90
CA LEU A 281 -15.45 -15.27 16.45
C LEU A 281 -15.45 -16.38 15.40
N TYR A 282 -15.84 -16.07 14.16
CA TYR A 282 -15.72 -17.01 13.04
C TYR A 282 -14.29 -17.51 12.88
N ALA A 283 -13.31 -16.61 12.77
CA ALA A 283 -11.89 -16.97 12.65
C ALA A 283 -11.39 -17.82 13.83
N LEU A 284 -11.83 -17.54 15.06
CA LEU A 284 -11.49 -18.35 16.24
C LEU A 284 -12.16 -19.74 16.21
N GLY A 285 -13.38 -19.83 15.69
CA GLY A 285 -14.07 -21.08 15.43
C GLY A 285 -13.34 -21.93 14.40
N GLU A 286 -12.86 -21.30 13.32
CA GLU A 286 -12.09 -21.93 12.26
C GLU A 286 -10.78 -22.54 12.76
N VAL A 287 -10.06 -21.88 13.69
CA VAL A 287 -8.85 -22.44 14.32
C VAL A 287 -9.10 -23.82 14.92
N GLY A 288 -10.31 -24.10 15.40
CA GLY A 288 -10.75 -25.46 15.72
C GLY A 288 -10.15 -26.09 16.98
N ASP A 289 -9.38 -25.35 17.79
CA ASP A 289 -8.71 -25.88 18.98
C ASP A 289 -9.57 -25.74 20.25
N LEU A 290 -9.63 -26.81 21.07
CA LEU A 290 -10.44 -26.85 22.28
C LEU A 290 -10.03 -25.79 23.33
N SER A 291 -8.76 -25.37 23.37
CA SER A 291 -8.31 -24.31 24.28
C SER A 291 -8.90 -22.94 23.94
N VAL A 292 -9.34 -22.75 22.68
CA VAL A 292 -10.00 -21.53 22.20
C VAL A 292 -11.46 -21.51 22.65
N ALA A 293 -12.12 -22.67 22.72
CA ALA A 293 -13.52 -22.77 23.14
C ALA A 293 -13.77 -22.17 24.54
N ASP A 294 -12.89 -22.44 25.50
CA ASP A 294 -12.96 -21.87 26.85
C ASP A 294 -12.84 -20.34 26.86
N THR A 295 -12.12 -19.78 25.88
CA THR A 295 -11.97 -18.33 25.73
C THR A 295 -13.23 -17.72 25.13
N ILE A 296 -13.78 -18.31 24.07
CA ILE A 296 -15.05 -17.87 23.46
C ILE A 296 -16.19 -17.95 24.49
N ALA A 297 -16.32 -19.05 25.24
CA ALA A 297 -17.37 -19.23 26.23
C ALA A 297 -17.32 -18.16 27.35
N ARG A 298 -16.12 -17.75 27.77
CA ARG A 298 -15.93 -16.67 28.75
C ARG A 298 -16.32 -15.31 28.18
N MET A 299 -15.97 -15.03 26.92
CA MET A 299 -16.34 -13.79 26.25
C MET A 299 -17.85 -13.70 26.06
N MET A 300 -18.49 -14.78 25.60
CA MET A 300 -19.92 -14.87 25.35
C MET A 300 -20.78 -14.48 26.56
N ALA A 301 -20.33 -14.76 27.78
CA ALA A 301 -21.02 -14.37 29.01
C ALA A 301 -21.15 -12.84 29.21
N THR A 302 -20.40 -12.04 28.46
CA THR A 302 -20.41 -10.57 28.51
C THR A 302 -21.17 -9.93 27.36
N PHE A 303 -21.67 -10.71 26.41
CA PHE A 303 -22.33 -10.18 25.22
C PHE A 303 -23.76 -9.76 25.53
N GLU A 304 -24.11 -8.53 25.16
CA GLU A 304 -25.48 -8.00 25.24
C GLU A 304 -26.21 -8.08 23.90
N ASP A 305 -25.47 -8.26 22.79
CA ASP A 305 -25.99 -8.32 21.43
C ASP A 305 -26.30 -9.78 21.02
N GLU A 306 -27.53 -10.04 20.59
CA GLU A 306 -28.00 -11.38 20.20
C GLU A 306 -27.21 -11.96 19.01
N ALA A 307 -26.85 -11.14 18.01
CA ALA A 307 -26.10 -11.61 16.85
C ALA A 307 -24.68 -12.02 17.24
N LEU A 308 -24.10 -11.37 18.26
CA LEU A 308 -22.79 -11.72 18.75
C LEU A 308 -22.81 -13.01 19.60
N VAL A 309 -23.90 -13.27 20.31
CA VAL A 309 -24.12 -14.55 20.99
C VAL A 309 -24.24 -15.67 19.95
N GLU A 310 -25.05 -15.49 18.90
CA GLU A 310 -25.19 -16.47 17.81
C GLU A 310 -23.83 -16.78 17.16
N ALA A 311 -23.03 -15.76 16.82
CA ALA A 311 -21.70 -15.95 16.24
C ALA A 311 -20.75 -16.73 17.17
N ALA A 312 -20.87 -16.56 18.50
CA ALA A 312 -20.06 -17.31 19.45
C ALA A 312 -20.51 -18.77 19.59
N GLU A 313 -21.82 -19.02 19.55
CA GLU A 313 -22.38 -20.37 19.54
C GLU A 313 -21.96 -21.14 18.28
N ASP A 314 -22.01 -20.49 17.12
CA ASP A 314 -21.53 -21.04 15.84
C ASP A 314 -20.04 -21.37 15.89
N ALA A 315 -19.22 -20.46 16.42
CA ALA A 315 -17.78 -20.70 16.59
C ALA A 315 -17.49 -21.89 17.52
N LEU A 316 -18.23 -22.02 18.63
CA LEU A 316 -18.13 -23.16 19.54
C LEU A 316 -18.60 -24.47 18.90
N ALA A 317 -19.60 -24.43 18.02
CA ALA A 317 -20.05 -25.58 17.26
C ALA A 317 -18.98 -26.01 16.24
N ALA A 318 -18.41 -25.07 15.48
CA ALA A 318 -17.33 -25.32 14.53
C ALA A 318 -16.11 -25.97 15.19
N ILE A 319 -15.69 -25.50 16.37
CA ILE A 319 -14.59 -26.12 17.12
C ILE A 319 -14.91 -27.59 17.47
N LYS A 320 -16.14 -27.89 17.90
CA LYS A 320 -16.54 -29.26 18.24
C LYS A 320 -16.58 -30.20 17.03
N GLU A 321 -16.88 -29.68 15.84
CA GLU A 321 -16.88 -30.47 14.61
C GLU A 321 -15.46 -30.78 14.11
N ARG A 322 -14.48 -29.95 14.50
CA ARG A 322 -13.07 -30.05 14.08
C ARG A 322 -12.15 -30.77 15.09
N ALA A 323 -12.55 -30.85 16.36
CA ALA A 323 -11.84 -31.54 17.45
C ALA A 323 -11.94 -33.08 17.37
#